data_AF-A0A3D3VAU1-F1
#
_entry.id   AF-A0A3D3VAU1-F1
#
_cell.length_a   1.000
_cell.length_b   1.000
_cell.length_c   1.000
_cell.angle_alpha   90.00
_cell.angle_beta   90.00
_cell.angle_gamma   90.00
#
_symmetry.space_group_name_H-M   'P 1'
#
loop_
_entity.id
_entity.type
_entity.pdbx_description
1 polymer ?
#
loop_
_entity_poly.entity_id
_entity_poly.type
_entity_poly.pdbx_seq_one_letter_code
_entity_poly.pdbx_strand_id
1 'polypeptide(L)'
;WLSGLFYGTGFLVLAVAAVTVVAGFSTLPPGVIATVAGLALLGPLMHALGAALAPEQTRFAAVLTVTVTASGLSVFGVGSAFWGLVFGLLAVGLDLMMEGRST
;
A
#
# COMPACT_ATOMS: atom_id res chain seq x y z
N TRP A 1 3.69 -2.90 25.68
CA TRP A 1 3.71 -1.52 26.19
C TRP A 1 5.11 -0.90 26.18
N LEU A 2 6.18 -1.56 26.66
CA LEU A 2 7.55 -1.01 26.56
C LEU A 2 8.11 -0.92 25.12
N SER A 3 7.74 -1.84 24.23
CA SER A 3 8.27 -1.93 22.85
C SER A 3 7.98 -0.69 21.99
N GLY A 4 6.86 0.00 22.24
CA GLY A 4 6.49 1.21 21.51
C GLY A 4 7.42 2.38 21.80
N LEU A 5 7.90 2.49 23.03
CA LEU A 5 8.82 3.56 23.43
C LEU A 5 10.18 3.40 22.75
N PHE A 6 10.70 2.17 22.68
CA PHE A 6 11.96 1.87 21.98
C PHE A 6 11.86 2.07 20.47
N TYR A 7 10.74 1.68 19.85
CA TYR A 7 10.51 1.94 18.43
C TYR A 7 10.39 3.44 18.15
N GLY A 8 9.65 4.17 18.98
CA GLY A 8 9.48 5.61 18.84
C GLY A 8 10.80 6.38 18.98
N THR A 9 11.59 6.07 20.01
CA THR A 9 12.91 6.69 20.19
C THR A 9 13.87 6.28 19.09
N GLY A 10 13.87 5.02 18.66
CA GLY A 10 14.65 4.55 17.53
C GLY A 10 14.32 5.28 16.23
N PHE A 11 13.03 5.47 15.93
CA PHE A 11 12.59 6.24 14.76
C PHE A 11 12.93 7.73 14.86
N LEU A 12 12.92 8.33 16.05
CA LEU A 12 13.36 9.71 16.23
C LEU A 12 14.86 9.88 15.92
N VAL A 13 15.70 8.97 16.40
CA VAL A 13 17.14 8.97 16.08
C VAL A 13 17.35 8.77 14.58
N LEU A 14 16.63 7.82 13.98
CA LEU A 14 16.68 7.58 12.54
C LEU A 14 16.20 8.80 11.75
N ALA A 15 15.18 9.52 12.23
CA ALA A 15 14.67 10.72 11.58
C ALA A 15 15.72 11.83 11.53
N VAL A 16 16.47 12.04 12.62
CA VAL A 16 17.59 13.00 12.63
C VAL A 16 18.67 12.60 11.61
N ALA A 17 19.03 11.33 11.54
CA ALA A 17 19.98 10.82 10.55
C ALA A 17 19.42 10.87 9.11
N ALA A 18 18.10 10.75 8.92
CA ALA A 18 17.48 10.82 7.60
C ALA A 18 17.53 12.23 6.99
N VAL A 19 17.58 13.29 7.81
CA VAL A 19 17.65 14.68 7.31
C VAL A 19 18.88 14.90 6.42
N THR A 20 20.05 14.42 6.81
CA THR A 20 21.28 14.55 6.00
C THR A 20 21.19 13.74 4.71
N VAL A 21 20.58 12.55 4.75
CA VAL A 21 20.34 11.72 3.57
C VAL A 21 19.39 12.41 2.59
N VAL A 22 18.25 12.93 3.07
CA VAL A 22 17.27 13.67 2.26
C VAL A 22 17.88 14.93 1.66
N ALA A 23 18.70 15.67 2.42
CA ALA A 23 19.45 16.81 1.90
C ALA A 23 20.40 16.40 0.75
N GLY A 24 21.06 15.25 0.86
CA GLY A 24 21.85 14.67 -0.23
C GLY A 24 21.00 14.41 -1.49
N PHE A 25 19.86 13.75 -1.33
CA PHE A 25 18.94 13.47 -2.45
C PHE A 25 18.37 14.75 -3.09
N SER A 26 18.22 15.86 -2.36
CA SER A 26 17.68 17.12 -2.88
C SER A 26 18.54 17.78 -3.97
N THR A 27 19.81 17.39 -4.09
CA THR A 27 20.72 17.87 -5.13
C THR A 27 20.57 17.12 -6.47
N LEU A 28 19.83 16.01 -6.48
CA LEU A 28 19.59 15.19 -7.67
C LEU A 28 18.41 15.70 -8.50
N PRO A 29 18.42 15.51 -9.83
CA PRO A 29 17.26 15.81 -10.67
C PRO A 29 16.02 15.01 -10.22
N PRO A 30 14.81 15.60 -10.25
CA PRO A 30 13.59 14.97 -9.75
C PRO A 30 13.25 13.66 -10.47
N GLY A 31 13.62 13.54 -11.75
CA GLY A 31 13.42 12.30 -12.51
C GLY A 31 14.19 11.10 -11.94
N VAL A 32 15.39 11.32 -11.39
CA VAL A 32 16.22 10.23 -10.81
C VAL A 32 15.63 9.76 -9.49
N ILE A 33 15.09 10.67 -8.68
CA ILE A 33 14.44 10.33 -7.41
C ILE A 33 13.19 9.50 -7.67
N ALA A 34 12.37 9.90 -8.65
CA ALA A 34 11.15 9.18 -9.02
C ALA A 34 11.44 7.75 -9.51
N THR A 35 12.49 7.54 -10.31
CA THR A 35 12.85 6.20 -10.80
C THR A 35 13.37 5.31 -9.68
N VAL A 36 14.24 5.82 -8.81
CA VAL A 36 14.75 5.06 -7.65
C VAL A 36 13.62 4.71 -6.68
N ALA A 37 12.72 5.66 -6.40
CA ALA A 37 11.54 5.42 -5.58
C ALA A 37 10.65 4.32 -6.21
N GLY A 38 10.39 4.42 -7.52
CA GLY A 38 9.65 3.41 -8.27
C GLY A 38 10.28 2.02 -8.16
N LEU A 39 11.60 1.91 -8.36
CA LEU A 39 12.35 0.65 -8.23
C LEU A 39 12.29 0.09 -6.80
N ALA A 40 12.39 0.96 -5.78
CA ALA A 40 12.26 0.57 -4.38
C ALA A 40 10.85 0.03 -4.04
N LEU A 41 9.82 0.53 -4.72
CA LEU A 41 8.42 0.09 -4.58
C LEU A 41 8.11 -1.22 -5.32
N LEU A 42 8.89 -1.62 -6.34
CA LEU A 42 8.62 -2.83 -7.12
C LEU A 42 8.65 -4.11 -6.26
N GLY A 43 9.63 -4.25 -5.37
CA GLY A 43 9.74 -5.41 -4.48
C GLY A 43 8.52 -5.58 -3.56
N PRO A 44 8.17 -4.54 -2.76
CA PRO A 44 6.95 -4.54 -1.95
C PRO A 44 5.67 -4.77 -2.76
N LEU A 45 5.55 -4.17 -3.96
CA LEU A 45 4.39 -4.35 -4.83
C LEU A 45 4.25 -5.81 -5.28
N MET A 46 5.34 -6.43 -5.77
CA MET A 46 5.34 -7.83 -6.19
C MET A 46 4.96 -8.76 -5.03
N HIS A 47 5.49 -8.51 -3.84
CA HIS A 47 5.16 -9.28 -2.64
C HIS A 47 3.68 -9.14 -2.25
N ALA A 48 3.16 -7.92 -2.25
CA ALA A 48 1.76 -7.65 -1.92
C ALA A 48 0.80 -8.30 -2.93
N LEU A 49 1.11 -8.22 -4.23
CA LEU A 49 0.32 -8.87 -5.28
C LEU A 49 0.35 -10.39 -5.15
N GLY A 50 1.52 -10.97 -4.88
CA GLY A 50 1.67 -12.41 -4.65
C GLY A 50 0.81 -12.89 -3.48
N ALA A 51 0.87 -12.17 -2.35
CA ALA A 51 0.06 -12.49 -1.17
C ALA A 51 -1.45 -12.30 -1.43
N ALA A 52 -1.85 -11.24 -2.14
CA ALA A 52 -3.25 -10.92 -2.40
C ALA A 52 -3.92 -11.86 -3.43
N LEU A 53 -3.16 -12.35 -4.41
CA LEU A 53 -3.66 -13.25 -5.45
C LEU A 53 -3.53 -14.74 -5.10
N ALA A 54 -2.89 -15.07 -3.97
CA ALA A 54 -2.70 -16.46 -3.52
C ALA A 54 -4.02 -17.18 -3.20
N PRO A 55 -4.98 -16.60 -2.44
CA PRO A 55 -6.25 -17.26 -2.18
C PRO A 55 -7.18 -17.16 -3.39
N GLU A 56 -7.74 -18.28 -3.84
CA GLU A 56 -8.64 -18.28 -5.00
C GLU A 56 -9.96 -17.56 -4.73
N GLN A 57 -10.50 -17.64 -3.51
CA GLN A 57 -11.77 -16.98 -3.14
C GLN A 57 -11.66 -15.44 -3.20
N THR A 58 -10.54 -14.86 -2.78
CA THR A 58 -10.38 -13.40 -2.71
C THR A 58 -9.70 -12.79 -3.93
N ARG A 59 -9.31 -13.62 -4.92
CA ARG A 59 -8.56 -13.17 -6.11
C ARG A 59 -9.31 -12.12 -6.92
N PHE A 60 -10.63 -12.27 -7.07
CA PHE A 60 -11.46 -11.28 -7.78
C PHE A 60 -11.47 -9.92 -7.07
N ALA A 61 -11.62 -9.92 -5.75
CA ALA A 61 -11.56 -8.72 -4.93
C ALA A 61 -10.17 -8.05 -4.94
N ALA A 62 -9.10 -8.85 -4.93
CA ALA A 62 -7.72 -8.35 -5.05
C ALA A 62 -7.47 -7.68 -6.40
N VAL A 63 -7.92 -8.28 -7.51
CA VAL A 63 -7.81 -7.68 -8.85
C VAL A 63 -8.59 -6.36 -8.90
N LEU A 64 -9.85 -6.34 -8.43
CA LEU A 64 -10.65 -5.11 -8.37
C LEU A 64 -9.94 -4.00 -7.57
N THR A 65 -9.39 -4.33 -6.41
CA THR A 65 -8.64 -3.40 -5.55
C THR A 65 -7.47 -2.76 -6.30
N VAL A 66 -6.66 -3.59 -6.96
CA VAL A 66 -5.48 -3.15 -7.71
C VAL A 66 -5.88 -2.32 -8.93
N THR A 67 -6.91 -2.75 -9.68
CA THR A 67 -7.40 -2.02 -10.86
C THR A 67 -7.95 -0.64 -10.49
N VAL A 68 -8.75 -0.53 -9.42
CA VAL A 68 -9.26 0.77 -8.97
C VAL A 68 -8.12 1.64 -8.45
N THR A 69 -7.17 1.07 -7.71
CA THR A 69 -5.99 1.81 -7.22
C THR A 69 -5.14 2.33 -8.39
N ALA A 70 -4.88 1.49 -9.39
CA ALA A 70 -4.11 1.83 -10.59
C ALA A 70 -4.82 2.85 -11.49
N SER A 71 -6.16 2.91 -11.43
CA SER A 71 -6.95 3.87 -12.21
C SER A 71 -6.72 5.33 -11.80
N GLY A 72 -6.09 5.59 -10.65
CA GLY A 72 -5.78 6.94 -10.19
C GLY A 72 -7.02 7.80 -9.87
N LEU A 73 -8.19 7.18 -9.73
CA LEU A 73 -9.44 7.85 -9.40
C LEU A 73 -9.33 8.49 -8.00
N SER A 74 -9.26 9.82 -7.98
CA SER A 74 -9.38 10.60 -6.75
C SER A 74 -10.79 11.14 -6.64
N VAL A 75 -11.60 10.52 -5.77
CA VAL A 75 -12.98 10.95 -5.51
C VAL A 75 -13.00 11.63 -4.14
N PHE A 76 -13.60 12.82 -4.06
CA PHE A 76 -13.68 13.66 -2.85
C PHE A 76 -12.32 14.07 -2.23
N GLY A 77 -11.25 14.13 -3.04
CA GLY A 77 -9.91 14.46 -2.55
C GLY A 77 -9.18 13.30 -1.86
N VAL A 78 -9.78 12.11 -1.86
CA VAL A 78 -9.15 10.89 -1.33
C VAL A 78 -8.59 10.07 -2.50
N GLY A 79 -7.30 9.74 -2.42
CA GLY A 79 -6.58 9.02 -3.47
C GLY A 79 -7.14 7.61 -3.74
N SER A 80 -6.83 7.09 -4.92
CA SER A 80 -7.37 5.82 -5.45
C SER A 80 -7.08 4.59 -4.59
N ALA A 81 -5.99 4.59 -3.81
CA ALA A 81 -5.64 3.49 -2.92
C ALA A 81 -6.72 3.21 -1.86
N PHE A 82 -7.35 4.27 -1.32
CA PHE A 82 -8.43 4.11 -0.35
C PHE A 82 -9.66 3.48 -1.01
N TRP A 83 -10.08 4.02 -2.16
CA TRP A 83 -11.26 3.53 -2.88
C TRP A 83 -11.06 2.09 -3.35
N GLY A 84 -9.87 1.74 -3.83
CA GLY A 84 -9.53 0.37 -4.17
C GLY A 84 -9.74 -0.58 -2.99
N LEU A 85 -9.26 -0.21 -1.80
CA LEU A 85 -9.43 -1.00 -0.57
C LEU A 85 -10.91 -1.13 -0.19
N VAL A 86 -11.69 -0.05 -0.28
CA VAL A 86 -13.14 -0.06 -0.02
C VAL A 86 -13.87 -1.02 -0.95
N PHE A 87 -13.62 -0.95 -2.27
CA PHE A 87 -14.26 -1.86 -3.23
C PHE A 87 -13.83 -3.30 -3.05
N GLY A 88 -12.55 -3.55 -2.74
CA GLY A 88 -12.05 -4.88 -2.39
C GLY A 88 -12.75 -5.47 -1.17
N LEU A 89 -12.89 -4.67 -0.11
CA LEU A 89 -13.54 -5.10 1.13
C LEU A 89 -15.04 -5.36 0.93
N LEU A 90 -15.71 -4.54 0.12
CA LEU A 90 -17.11 -4.77 -0.26
C LEU A 90 -17.27 -6.07 -1.05
N ALA A 91 -16.36 -6.36 -2.00
CA ALA A 91 -16.41 -7.60 -2.77
C ALA A 91 -16.24 -8.84 -1.87
N VAL A 92 -15.26 -8.84 -0.96
CA VAL A 92 -15.09 -9.92 0.02
C VAL A 92 -16.30 -10.02 0.96
N GLY A 93 -16.82 -8.89 1.43
CA GLY A 93 -17.99 -8.87 2.32
C GLY A 93 -19.26 -9.43 1.66
N LEU A 94 -19.46 -9.17 0.37
CA LEU A 94 -20.57 -9.74 -0.40
C LEU A 94 -20.41 -11.24 -0.60
N ASP A 95 -19.20 -11.70 -0.90
CA ASP A 95 -18.89 -13.13 -1.06
C ASP A 95 -19.18 -13.91 0.25
N LEU A 96 -18.72 -13.37 1.38
CA LEU A 96 -19.02 -13.92 2.71
C LEU A 96 -20.52 -13.89 3.05
N MET A 97 -21.25 -12.85 2.64
CA MET A 97 -22.71 -12.76 2.82
C MET A 97 -23.49 -13.75 1.94
N MET A 98 -22.94 -14.15 0.79
CA MET A 98 -23.55 -15.13 -0.10
C MET A 98 -23.31 -16.56 0.39
N GLU A 99 -22.10 -16.85 0.87
CA GLU A 99 -21.72 -18.16 1.42
C GLU A 99 -22.52 -18.49 2.71
N GLY A 100 -22.73 -17.51 3.58
CA GLY A 100 -23.49 -17.67 4.81
C GLY A 100 -25.00 -17.89 4.63
N ARG A 101 -25.51 -17.89 3.39
CA ARG A 101 -26.93 -18.04 3.07
C ARG A 101 -27.26 -19.39 2.40
N SER A 102 -26.27 -20.26 2.20
CA SER A 102 -26.46 -21.60 1.63
C SER A 102 -26.41 -22.76 2.64
N THR A 103 -26.49 -22.46 3.94
CA THR A 103 -26.72 -23.44 5.03
C THR A 103 -27.93 -23.05 5.84
#